data_AF-A0A8B6EJ34-F1
#
_entry.id   AF-A0A8B6EJ34-F1
#
_cell.length_a   1.000
_cell.length_b   1.000
_cell.length_c   1.000
_cell.angle_alpha   90.00
_cell.angle_beta   90.00
_cell.angle_gamma   90.00
#
_symmetry.space_group_name_H-M   'P 1'
#
loop_
_entity.id
_entity.type
_entity.pdbx_description
1 polymer ?
#
loop_
_entity_poly.entity_id
_entity_poly.type
_entity_poly.pdbx_seq_one_letter_code
_entity_poly.pdbx_strand_id
1 'polypeptide(L)'
;MIGSDLDLMFVLKDIEVHDSRTPIAFSRSKTNFSMMTEGTKPGFVMLQLIGSPHPLFCEKCRMGNYLSNVLFKQTFLNELGPFVHGPCISDIHGLYDMAPSLHSKSWFKPASGWIVRSNSAWPDENTKRMIIDHGMLFVPIGAKGSPHEEFEWRISFSIAEKLLIYTFSHTQLLCYALMKIILKDVINTDSRCKDLLCSYYLKTIIFWISEEIQPSAWAPANLIPCFMRCFRRLIYCVQYQ
;
A
#
# COMPACT_ATOMS: atom_id res chain seq x y z
N MET A 1 -1.26 -21.37 -4.04
CA MET A 1 -1.62 -20.06 -4.60
C MET A 1 -0.70 -19.87 -5.79
N ILE A 2 -1.23 -19.97 -7.01
CA ILE A 2 -0.48 -19.55 -8.21
C ILE A 2 -0.48 -18.02 -8.06
N GLY A 3 0.63 -17.45 -7.62
CA GLY A 3 0.76 -16.00 -7.55
C GLY A 3 0.74 -15.46 -8.97
N SER A 4 0.09 -14.31 -9.19
CA SER A 4 0.22 -13.58 -10.43
C SER A 4 1.69 -13.15 -10.61
N ASP A 5 2.15 -13.12 -11.86
CA ASP A 5 3.52 -12.72 -12.19
C ASP A 5 3.64 -11.18 -12.28
N LEU A 6 2.50 -10.45 -12.36
CA LEU A 6 2.47 -8.99 -12.48
C LEU A 6 1.30 -8.34 -11.71
N ASP A 7 1.65 -7.49 -10.74
CA ASP A 7 0.71 -6.62 -10.01
C ASP A 7 0.60 -5.23 -10.67
N LEU A 8 -0.61 -4.78 -11.00
CA LEU A 8 -0.89 -3.50 -11.64
C LEU A 8 -1.84 -2.65 -10.77
N MET A 9 -1.45 -1.40 -10.50
CA MET A 9 -2.33 -0.42 -9.85
C MET A 9 -3.04 0.42 -10.92
N PHE A 10 -4.37 0.41 -10.94
CA PHE A 10 -5.18 1.19 -11.87
C PHE A 10 -5.85 2.37 -11.16
N VAL A 11 -5.35 3.58 -11.39
CA VAL A 11 -5.86 4.79 -10.72
C VAL A 11 -7.03 5.40 -11.50
N LEU A 12 -8.21 5.50 -10.87
CA LEU A 12 -9.37 6.17 -11.45
C LEU A 12 -9.17 7.68 -11.41
N LYS A 13 -9.18 8.32 -12.59
CA LYS A 13 -8.85 9.75 -12.74
C LYS A 13 -10.03 10.69 -12.43
N ASP A 14 -11.25 10.18 -12.49
CA ASP A 14 -12.50 10.95 -12.31
C ASP A 14 -12.90 11.12 -10.84
N ILE A 15 -12.16 10.48 -9.93
CA ILE A 15 -12.34 10.56 -8.49
C ILE A 15 -11.05 11.11 -7.88
N GLU A 16 -11.18 12.04 -6.94
CA GLU A 16 -10.06 12.62 -6.19
C GLU A 16 -10.35 12.58 -4.69
N VAL A 17 -9.35 12.16 -3.91
CA VAL A 17 -9.46 12.06 -2.46
C VAL A 17 -8.63 13.17 -1.81
N HIS A 18 -9.15 13.77 -0.74
CA HIS A 18 -8.57 14.88 0.00
C HIS A 18 -8.41 14.53 1.48
N ASP A 19 -7.45 15.14 2.16
CA ASP A 19 -7.20 14.99 3.60
C ASP A 19 -8.17 15.79 4.48
N SER A 20 -8.92 16.71 3.87
CA SER A 20 -9.87 17.60 4.55
C SER A 20 -11.23 17.61 3.85
N ARG A 21 -12.28 17.91 4.62
CA ARG A 21 -13.65 18.15 4.12
C ARG A 21 -13.79 19.48 3.40
N THR A 22 -12.88 20.41 3.65
CA THR A 22 -12.82 21.74 3.00
C THR A 22 -11.45 21.94 2.37
N PRO A 23 -11.14 21.21 1.28
CA PRO A 23 -9.87 21.39 0.59
C PRO A 23 -9.80 22.80 -0.01
N ILE A 24 -8.60 23.40 0.04
CA ILE A 24 -8.34 24.77 -0.43
C ILE A 24 -8.66 24.90 -1.93
N ALA A 25 -8.49 23.82 -2.69
CA ALA A 25 -8.91 23.70 -4.08
C ALA A 25 -9.34 22.25 -4.37
N PHE A 26 -10.41 22.07 -5.12
CA PHE A 26 -10.83 20.76 -5.64
C PHE A 26 -11.34 20.89 -7.07
N SER A 27 -11.15 19.84 -7.88
CA SER A 27 -11.59 19.87 -9.27
C SER A 27 -13.12 19.75 -9.35
N ARG A 28 -13.77 20.71 -10.01
CA ARG A 28 -15.21 20.61 -10.35
C ARG A 28 -15.50 19.59 -11.45
N SER A 29 -14.47 19.13 -12.16
CA SER A 29 -14.59 18.10 -13.20
C SER A 29 -14.49 16.67 -12.66
N LYS A 30 -14.40 16.50 -11.34
CA LYS A 30 -14.21 15.22 -10.66
C LYS A 30 -15.16 15.08 -9.49
N THR A 31 -15.37 13.84 -9.06
CA THR A 31 -16.03 13.56 -7.78
C THR A 31 -15.00 13.59 -6.67
N ASN A 32 -15.26 14.37 -5.63
CA ASN A 32 -14.30 14.63 -4.57
C ASN A 32 -14.76 13.95 -3.28
N PHE A 33 -13.85 13.25 -2.62
CA PHE A 33 -14.09 12.63 -1.31
C PHE A 33 -13.07 13.14 -0.29
N SER A 34 -13.46 13.31 0.97
CA SER A 34 -12.53 13.47 2.09
C SER A 34 -12.26 12.11 2.73
N MET A 35 -10.99 11.83 3.04
CA MET A 35 -10.63 10.67 3.85
C MET A 35 -10.91 10.93 5.33
N MET A 36 -11.53 9.96 6.00
CA MET A 36 -11.87 9.98 7.41
C MET A 36 -11.17 8.83 8.12
N THR A 37 -10.38 9.12 9.15
CA THR A 37 -9.66 8.12 9.96
C THR A 37 -10.33 7.83 11.30
N GLU A 38 -11.37 8.60 11.66
CA GLU A 38 -12.08 8.43 12.93
C GLU A 38 -12.91 7.14 12.89
N GLY A 39 -12.74 6.30 13.91
CA GLY A 39 -13.47 5.03 14.02
C GLY A 39 -12.98 3.91 13.11
N THR A 40 -11.90 4.11 12.34
CA THR A 40 -11.29 3.06 11.50
C THR A 40 -10.04 2.47 12.14
N LYS A 41 -9.68 1.24 11.73
CA LYS A 41 -8.39 0.64 12.13
C LYS A 41 -7.22 1.36 11.44
N PRO A 42 -6.01 1.38 12.04
CA PRO A 42 -4.82 1.93 11.39
C PRO A 42 -4.59 1.34 10.00
N GLY A 43 -4.30 2.20 9.03
CA GLY A 43 -4.15 1.81 7.62
C GLY A 43 -5.46 1.78 6.82
N PHE A 44 -6.60 2.08 7.43
CA PHE A 44 -7.90 2.17 6.76
C PHE A 44 -8.55 3.54 6.97
N VAL A 45 -9.38 3.95 6.01
CA VAL A 45 -10.16 5.19 6.04
C VAL A 45 -11.57 4.93 5.51
N MET A 46 -12.51 5.79 5.87
CA MET A 46 -13.78 5.92 5.13
C MET A 46 -13.69 7.14 4.21
N LEU A 47 -14.36 7.08 3.06
CA LEU A 47 -14.35 8.16 2.07
C LEU A 47 -15.71 8.83 2.01
N GLN A 48 -15.77 10.10 2.39
CA GLN A 48 -17.02 10.88 2.46
C GLN A 48 -17.09 11.92 1.34
N LEU A 49 -18.19 11.97 0.62
CA LEU A 49 -18.43 12.86 -0.52
C LEU A 49 -18.34 14.34 -0.10
N ILE A 50 -17.65 15.14 -0.91
CA ILE A 50 -17.54 16.58 -0.78
C ILE A 50 -18.37 17.24 -1.88
N GLY A 51 -19.38 18.01 -1.49
CA GLY A 51 -20.27 18.71 -2.43
C GLY A 51 -21.13 17.74 -3.25
N SER A 52 -21.38 18.10 -4.50
CA SER A 52 -22.14 17.25 -5.44
C SER A 52 -21.19 16.39 -6.27
N PRO A 53 -21.58 15.13 -6.56
CA PRO A 53 -20.78 14.25 -7.41
C PRO A 53 -20.78 14.74 -8.86
N HIS A 54 -19.74 14.41 -9.60
CA HIS A 54 -19.68 14.70 -11.03
C HIS A 54 -20.74 13.87 -11.77
N PRO A 55 -21.41 14.37 -12.84
CA PRO A 55 -22.50 13.65 -13.51
C PRO A 55 -22.16 12.26 -14.06
N LEU A 56 -20.88 11.99 -14.35
CA LEU A 56 -20.39 10.69 -14.82
C LEU A 56 -20.08 9.70 -13.68
N PHE A 57 -20.17 10.13 -12.43
CA PHE A 57 -19.90 9.26 -11.29
C PHE A 57 -21.02 8.23 -11.12
N CYS A 58 -20.62 6.98 -10.87
CA CYS A 58 -21.59 5.93 -10.64
C CYS A 58 -22.16 6.02 -9.21
N GLU A 59 -23.34 6.62 -9.12
CA GLU A 59 -24.14 6.78 -7.89
C GLU A 59 -24.39 5.46 -7.14
N LYS A 60 -24.36 4.32 -7.84
CA LYS A 60 -24.50 2.99 -7.22
C LYS A 60 -23.34 2.63 -6.30
N CYS A 61 -22.19 3.29 -6.41
CA CYS A 61 -21.01 2.98 -5.59
C CYS A 61 -21.05 3.57 -4.18
N ARG A 62 -22.05 4.40 -3.86
CA ARG A 62 -22.16 5.07 -2.56
C ARG A 62 -23.43 4.69 -1.81
N MET A 63 -23.37 4.80 -0.49
CA MET A 63 -24.55 4.79 0.38
C MET A 63 -24.56 6.06 1.22
N GLY A 64 -25.60 6.88 1.05
CA GLY A 64 -25.60 8.24 1.57
C GLY A 64 -24.38 9.00 1.06
N ASN A 65 -23.60 9.58 1.97
CA ASN A 65 -22.41 10.34 1.59
C ASN A 65 -21.11 9.52 1.59
N TYR A 66 -21.16 8.20 1.76
CA TYR A 66 -19.95 7.37 1.86
C TYR A 66 -19.77 6.46 0.64
N LEU A 67 -18.54 6.37 0.16
CA LEU A 67 -18.16 5.45 -0.90
C LEU A 67 -17.98 4.03 -0.34
N SER A 68 -18.81 3.08 -0.77
CA SER A 68 -18.73 1.69 -0.34
C SER A 68 -17.68 0.95 -1.17
N ASN A 69 -16.74 0.26 -0.51
CA ASN A 69 -15.80 -0.59 -1.24
C ASN A 69 -16.51 -1.80 -1.88
N VAL A 70 -17.59 -2.31 -1.28
CA VAL A 70 -18.35 -3.44 -1.80
C VAL A 70 -19.10 -3.06 -3.07
N LEU A 71 -19.86 -1.96 -3.04
CA LEU A 71 -20.59 -1.49 -4.20
C LEU A 71 -19.66 -1.02 -5.32
N PHE A 72 -18.54 -0.39 -4.94
CA PHE A 72 -17.48 -0.04 -5.89
C PHE A 72 -16.93 -1.28 -6.59
N LYS A 73 -16.63 -2.36 -5.85
CA LYS A 73 -16.19 -3.62 -6.45
C LYS A 73 -17.24 -4.23 -7.37
N GLN A 74 -18.49 -4.29 -6.92
CA GLN A 74 -19.56 -4.85 -7.74
C GLN A 74 -19.79 -4.09 -9.04
N THR A 75 -19.62 -2.77 -9.02
CA THR A 75 -19.84 -1.91 -10.19
C THR A 75 -18.63 -1.91 -11.12
N PHE A 76 -17.44 -1.62 -10.59
CA PHE A 76 -16.25 -1.39 -11.41
C PHE A 76 -15.44 -2.66 -11.65
N LEU A 77 -15.47 -3.63 -10.75
CA LEU A 77 -14.54 -4.78 -10.82
C LEU A 77 -15.14 -6.01 -11.46
N ASN A 78 -16.44 -6.25 -11.26
CA ASN A 78 -17.12 -7.35 -11.94
C ASN A 78 -17.12 -7.18 -13.47
N GLU A 79 -17.02 -5.95 -13.96
CA GLU A 79 -16.91 -5.67 -15.40
C GLU A 79 -15.49 -5.94 -15.96
N LEU A 80 -14.47 -6.02 -15.10
CA LEU A 80 -13.06 -6.07 -15.51
C LEU A 80 -12.47 -7.50 -15.52
N GLY A 81 -13.03 -8.45 -14.78
CA GLY A 81 -12.53 -9.83 -14.79
C GLY A 81 -13.31 -10.79 -13.88
N PRO A 82 -13.10 -12.11 -14.05
CA PRO A 82 -13.92 -13.13 -13.40
C PRO A 82 -13.55 -13.44 -11.93
N PHE A 83 -12.34 -13.09 -11.48
CA PHE A 83 -11.82 -13.52 -10.18
C PHE A 83 -11.45 -12.33 -9.30
N VAL A 84 -12.31 -11.97 -8.36
CA VAL A 84 -12.03 -10.93 -7.35
C VAL A 84 -11.40 -11.57 -6.12
N HIS A 85 -10.23 -11.09 -5.69
CA HIS A 85 -9.58 -11.51 -4.45
C HIS A 85 -9.00 -10.30 -3.71
N GLY A 86 -9.38 -10.14 -2.43
CA GLY A 86 -9.02 -8.95 -1.67
C GLY A 86 -9.45 -7.65 -2.37
N PRO A 87 -8.53 -6.70 -2.62
CA PRO A 87 -8.82 -5.51 -3.42
C PRO A 87 -8.60 -5.70 -4.93
N CYS A 88 -8.09 -6.85 -5.37
CA CYS A 88 -7.62 -7.08 -6.73
C CYS A 88 -8.62 -7.91 -7.56
N ILE A 89 -8.46 -7.83 -8.88
CA ILE A 89 -9.08 -8.74 -9.84
C ILE A 89 -7.96 -9.43 -10.60
N SER A 90 -8.06 -10.75 -10.74
CA SER A 90 -7.23 -11.49 -11.69
C SER A 90 -7.89 -11.57 -13.06
N ASP A 91 -7.08 -11.50 -14.10
CA ASP A 91 -7.53 -11.82 -15.46
C ASP A 91 -7.94 -13.31 -15.58
N ILE A 92 -8.53 -13.69 -16.72
CA ILE A 92 -9.01 -15.05 -16.97
C ILE A 92 -7.92 -16.13 -16.83
N HIS A 93 -6.65 -15.75 -17.00
CA HIS A 93 -5.51 -16.65 -16.93
C HIS A 93 -4.78 -16.62 -15.58
N GLY A 94 -5.16 -15.72 -14.66
CA GLY A 94 -4.47 -15.54 -13.37
C GLY A 94 -3.06 -14.98 -13.49
N LEU A 95 -2.72 -14.38 -14.64
CA LEU A 95 -1.40 -13.82 -14.94
C LEU A 95 -1.25 -12.39 -14.39
N TYR A 96 -2.34 -11.63 -14.39
CA TYR A 96 -2.35 -10.22 -13.99
C TYR A 96 -3.27 -10.01 -12.81
N ASP A 97 -2.77 -9.38 -11.75
CA ASP A 97 -3.61 -8.85 -10.68
C ASP A 97 -3.74 -7.34 -10.81
N MET A 98 -4.96 -6.87 -11.03
CA MET A 98 -5.29 -5.45 -11.14
C MET A 98 -5.93 -4.95 -9.84
N ALA A 99 -5.30 -3.97 -9.21
CA ALA A 99 -5.78 -3.28 -8.03
C ALA A 99 -6.34 -1.89 -8.44
N PRO A 100 -7.67 -1.74 -8.61
CA PRO A 100 -8.28 -0.42 -8.73
C PRO A 100 -7.92 0.45 -7.53
N SER A 101 -7.64 1.72 -7.79
CA SER A 101 -7.12 2.62 -6.78
C SER A 101 -7.69 4.01 -6.96
N LEU A 102 -7.93 4.68 -5.84
CA LEU A 102 -8.19 6.12 -5.80
C LEU A 102 -6.92 6.83 -5.35
N HIS A 103 -6.77 8.09 -5.76
CA HIS A 103 -5.56 8.87 -5.51
C HIS A 103 -5.86 10.09 -4.65
N SER A 104 -4.95 10.39 -3.73
CA SER A 104 -4.86 11.68 -3.05
C SER A 104 -3.44 12.23 -3.20
N LYS A 105 -3.33 13.51 -3.54
CA LYS A 105 -2.06 14.25 -3.41
C LYS A 105 -1.72 14.56 -1.96
N SER A 106 -2.75 14.71 -1.12
CA SER A 106 -2.56 14.96 0.30
C SER A 106 -2.16 13.69 1.04
N TRP A 107 -1.33 13.84 2.06
CA TRP A 107 -0.98 12.76 2.97
C TRP A 107 -1.85 12.82 4.22
N PHE A 108 -2.27 11.67 4.76
CA PHE A 108 -2.99 11.65 6.02
C PHE A 108 -2.06 11.96 7.20
N LYS A 109 -2.60 12.65 8.20
CA LYS A 109 -1.83 13.18 9.34
C LYS A 109 -0.93 12.13 10.03
N PRO A 110 -1.36 10.88 10.31
CA PRO A 110 -0.46 9.87 10.89
C PRO A 110 0.81 9.56 10.08
N ALA A 111 0.81 9.71 8.75
CA ALA A 111 2.01 9.49 7.94
C ALA A 111 2.99 10.68 7.94
N SER A 112 2.60 11.82 8.51
CA SER A 112 3.48 13.00 8.64
C SER A 112 4.79 12.70 9.35
N GLY A 113 4.80 11.74 10.28
CA GLY A 113 6.01 11.34 11.01
C GLY A 113 7.12 10.79 10.12
N TRP A 114 6.80 10.20 8.96
CA TRP A 114 7.80 9.80 7.97
C TRP A 114 8.29 11.01 7.16
N ILE A 115 7.38 11.91 6.78
CA ILE A 115 7.69 13.13 6.00
C ILE A 115 8.69 14.02 6.75
N VAL A 116 8.47 14.24 8.05
CA VAL A 116 9.30 15.14 8.87
C VAL A 116 10.52 14.46 9.49
N ARG A 117 10.70 13.15 9.29
CA ARG A 117 11.84 12.40 9.83
C ARG A 117 13.14 12.97 9.24
N SER A 118 14.03 13.50 10.08
CA SER A 118 15.16 14.37 9.66
C SER A 118 16.55 13.74 9.72
N ASN A 119 16.68 12.43 10.01
CA ASN A 119 17.97 11.83 10.39
C ASN A 119 18.34 10.55 9.63
N SER A 120 17.80 10.33 8.43
CA SER A 120 18.16 9.17 7.62
C SER A 120 19.05 9.57 6.44
N ALA A 121 20.10 8.79 6.19
CA ALA A 121 20.95 8.94 5.01
C ALA A 121 20.34 8.29 3.74
N TRP A 122 19.21 7.59 3.91
CA TRP A 122 18.45 6.97 2.83
C TRP A 122 16.93 7.04 3.13
N PRO A 123 16.06 7.31 2.15
CA PRO A 123 16.38 7.68 0.78
C PRO A 123 16.96 9.11 0.71
N ASP A 124 17.49 9.49 -0.46
CA ASP A 124 17.90 10.88 -0.69
C ASP A 124 16.69 11.83 -0.72
N GLU A 125 16.96 13.13 -0.53
CA GLU A 125 15.93 14.17 -0.48
C GLU A 125 15.13 14.31 -1.78
N ASN A 126 15.70 13.98 -2.94
CA ASN A 126 14.97 14.04 -4.21
C ASN A 126 13.93 12.92 -4.29
N THR A 127 14.33 11.70 -3.96
CA THR A 127 13.43 10.54 -3.85
C THR A 127 12.34 10.81 -2.82
N LYS A 128 12.70 11.37 -1.65
CA LYS A 128 11.74 11.75 -0.61
C LYS A 128 10.72 12.77 -1.12
N ARG A 129 11.17 13.82 -1.83
CA ARG A 129 10.28 14.81 -2.46
C ARG A 129 9.35 14.17 -3.49
N MET A 130 9.88 13.33 -4.37
CA MET A 130 9.07 12.61 -5.35
C MET A 130 7.99 11.77 -4.67
N ILE A 131 8.31 11.06 -3.58
CA ILE A 131 7.34 10.30 -2.82
C ILE A 131 6.23 11.21 -2.28
N ILE A 132 6.61 12.34 -1.66
CA ILE A 132 5.65 13.31 -1.10
C ILE A 132 4.73 13.83 -2.21
N ASP A 133 5.29 14.23 -3.35
CA ASP A 133 4.55 14.79 -4.49
C ASP A 133 3.56 13.80 -5.12
N HIS A 134 3.88 12.51 -5.09
CA HIS A 134 2.98 11.46 -5.60
C HIS A 134 1.80 11.18 -4.67
N GLY A 135 1.89 11.49 -3.38
CA GLY A 135 0.78 11.27 -2.45
C GLY A 135 0.52 9.79 -2.14
N MET A 136 -0.75 9.42 -2.02
CA MET A 136 -1.19 8.12 -1.52
C MET A 136 -2.28 7.52 -2.38
N LEU A 137 -2.44 6.20 -2.26
CA LEU A 137 -3.49 5.44 -2.94
C LEU A 137 -4.45 4.81 -1.94
N PHE A 138 -5.65 4.50 -2.40
CA PHE A 138 -6.68 3.81 -1.62
C PHE A 138 -7.24 2.66 -2.44
N VAL A 139 -7.27 1.46 -1.86
CA VAL A 139 -7.76 0.25 -2.53
C VAL A 139 -9.05 -0.26 -1.87
N PRO A 140 -9.99 -0.87 -2.61
CA PRO A 140 -11.35 -1.15 -2.15
C PRO A 140 -11.42 -2.42 -1.29
N ILE A 141 -10.85 -2.36 -0.10
CA ILE A 141 -10.93 -3.43 0.90
C ILE A 141 -11.04 -2.83 2.30
N GLY A 142 -12.01 -3.34 3.07
CA GLY A 142 -12.18 -2.99 4.47
C GLY A 142 -11.36 -3.86 5.41
N ALA A 143 -11.26 -3.42 6.65
CA ALA A 143 -10.57 -4.17 7.68
C ALA A 143 -11.49 -5.27 8.19
N LYS A 144 -11.04 -6.53 8.06
CA LYS A 144 -11.83 -7.71 8.46
C LYS A 144 -12.37 -7.58 9.90
N GLY A 145 -13.67 -7.80 10.06
CA GLY A 145 -14.39 -7.70 11.32
C GLY A 145 -14.59 -6.28 11.84
N SER A 146 -14.38 -5.26 11.01
CA SER A 146 -14.76 -3.88 11.35
C SER A 146 -16.28 -3.70 11.23
N PRO A 147 -16.93 -2.93 12.12
CA PRO A 147 -18.35 -2.58 11.96
C PRO A 147 -18.60 -1.75 10.70
N HIS A 148 -17.55 -1.16 10.11
CA HIS A 148 -17.62 -0.35 8.89
C HIS A 148 -16.87 -0.99 7.72
N GLU A 149 -16.66 -2.31 7.75
CA GLU A 149 -15.85 -3.03 6.76
C GLU A 149 -16.30 -2.76 5.31
N GLU A 150 -17.59 -2.53 5.05
CA GLU A 150 -18.09 -2.23 3.70
C GLU A 150 -17.84 -0.80 3.20
N PHE A 151 -17.48 0.13 4.10
CA PHE A 151 -17.19 1.53 3.82
C PHE A 151 -15.71 1.89 3.99
N GLU A 152 -14.93 0.97 4.53
CA GLU A 152 -13.50 1.15 4.70
C GLU A 152 -12.74 0.92 3.40
N TRP A 153 -11.69 1.72 3.22
CA TRP A 153 -10.72 1.66 2.14
C TRP A 153 -9.34 1.56 2.74
N ARG A 154 -8.52 0.64 2.24
CA ARG A 154 -7.15 0.47 2.73
C ARG A 154 -6.22 1.46 2.05
N ILE A 155 -5.43 2.17 2.86
CA ILE A 155 -4.36 3.04 2.36
C ILE A 155 -3.27 2.16 1.74
N SER A 156 -2.76 2.58 0.60
CA SER A 156 -1.68 1.94 -0.11
C SER A 156 -0.58 2.94 -0.46
N PHE A 157 0.66 2.52 -0.19
CA PHE A 157 1.88 3.26 -0.49
C PHE A 157 2.67 2.63 -1.65
N SER A 158 2.02 1.85 -2.51
CA SER A 158 2.72 1.10 -3.57
C SER A 158 3.60 1.96 -4.48
N ILE A 159 3.21 3.22 -4.77
CA ILE A 159 4.06 4.15 -5.53
C ILE A 159 5.31 4.54 -4.71
N ALA A 160 5.13 4.91 -3.45
CA ALA A 160 6.24 5.26 -2.56
C ALA A 160 7.21 4.08 -2.39
N GLU A 161 6.69 2.89 -2.12
CA GLU A 161 7.48 1.67 -2.01
C GLU A 161 8.27 1.37 -3.28
N LYS A 162 7.65 1.56 -4.46
CA LYS A 162 8.32 1.37 -5.75
C LYS A 162 9.48 2.34 -5.93
N LEU A 163 9.27 3.62 -5.63
CA LEU A 163 10.33 4.64 -5.68
C LEU A 163 11.47 4.30 -4.72
N LEU A 164 11.17 3.85 -3.49
CA LEU A 164 12.18 3.40 -2.54
C LEU A 164 12.97 2.19 -3.08
N ILE A 165 12.29 1.17 -3.60
CA ILE A 165 12.95 -0.03 -4.16
C ILE A 165 13.91 0.35 -5.30
N TYR A 166 13.55 1.32 -6.14
CA TYR A 166 14.43 1.78 -7.22
C TYR A 166 15.73 2.44 -6.74
N THR A 167 15.80 2.85 -5.48
CA THR A 167 17.02 3.37 -4.87
C THR A 167 17.82 2.30 -4.11
N PHE A 168 17.37 1.05 -4.09
CA PHE A 168 18.12 -0.01 -3.42
C PHE A 168 19.43 -0.32 -4.14
N SER A 169 20.48 -0.44 -3.35
CA SER A 169 21.74 -1.07 -3.76
C SER A 169 21.52 -2.55 -4.10
N HIS A 170 22.48 -3.11 -4.84
CA HIS A 170 22.50 -4.54 -5.15
C HIS A 170 22.47 -5.41 -3.89
N THR A 171 23.18 -5.02 -2.83
CA THR A 171 23.20 -5.75 -1.56
C THR A 171 21.84 -5.77 -0.87
N GLN A 172 21.10 -4.65 -0.87
CA GLN A 172 19.72 -4.60 -0.33
C GLN A 172 18.78 -5.54 -1.10
N LEU A 173 18.89 -5.55 -2.43
CA LEU A 173 18.10 -6.45 -3.29
C LEU A 173 18.44 -7.92 -3.03
N LEU A 174 19.72 -8.26 -2.88
CA LEU A 174 20.15 -9.63 -2.54
C LEU A 174 19.68 -10.05 -1.15
N CYS A 175 19.77 -9.16 -0.14
CA CYS A 175 19.21 -9.45 1.19
C CYS A 175 17.70 -9.72 1.11
N TYR A 176 16.95 -8.92 0.35
CA TYR A 176 15.52 -9.16 0.13
C TYR A 176 15.26 -10.50 -0.56
N ALA A 177 16.04 -10.84 -1.59
CA ALA A 177 15.93 -12.12 -2.29
C ALA A 177 16.19 -13.32 -1.37
N LEU A 178 17.24 -13.26 -0.54
CA LEU A 178 17.54 -14.29 0.45
C LEU A 178 16.41 -14.45 1.48
N MET A 179 15.85 -13.34 1.98
CA MET A 179 14.69 -13.38 2.87
C MET A 179 13.48 -14.03 2.21
N LYS A 180 13.23 -13.76 0.91
CA LYS A 180 12.14 -14.40 0.16
C LYS A 180 12.36 -15.90 -0.02
N ILE A 181 13.60 -16.34 -0.27
CA ILE A 181 13.95 -17.76 -0.36
C ILE A 181 13.61 -18.46 0.96
N ILE A 182 14.02 -17.89 2.09
CA ILE A 182 13.69 -18.46 3.41
C ILE A 182 12.18 -18.50 3.65
N LEU A 183 11.46 -17.43 3.32
CA LEU A 183 10.01 -17.41 3.44
C LEU A 183 9.36 -18.53 2.62
N LYS A 184 9.78 -18.69 1.36
CA LYS A 184 9.18 -19.65 0.43
C LYS A 184 9.57 -21.10 0.76
N ASP A 185 10.85 -21.35 0.96
CA ASP A 185 11.43 -22.71 0.95
C ASP A 185 11.63 -23.27 2.36
N VAL A 186 11.41 -22.46 3.41
CA VAL A 186 11.51 -22.90 4.82
C VAL A 186 10.23 -22.59 5.59
N ILE A 187 9.80 -21.33 5.64
CA ILE A 187 8.66 -20.94 6.49
C ILE A 187 7.34 -21.47 5.91
N ASN A 188 7.10 -21.27 4.61
CA ASN A 188 5.87 -21.69 3.96
C ASN A 188 5.78 -23.20 3.68
N THR A 189 6.88 -23.93 3.85
CA THR A 189 6.88 -25.41 3.80
C THR A 189 6.43 -26.05 5.11
N ASP A 190 6.46 -25.31 6.22
CA ASP A 190 6.00 -25.78 7.53
C ASP A 190 4.53 -25.37 7.74
N SER A 191 3.65 -26.35 7.89
CA SER A 191 2.20 -26.15 8.04
C SER A 191 1.80 -25.32 9.26
N ARG A 192 2.67 -25.21 10.27
CA ARG A 192 2.41 -24.44 11.50
C ARG A 192 2.56 -22.93 11.29
N CYS A 193 3.40 -22.51 10.34
CA CYS A 193 3.70 -21.10 10.08
C CYS A 193 3.40 -20.65 8.65
N LYS A 194 2.97 -21.56 7.79
CA LYS A 194 2.50 -21.25 6.45
C LYS A 194 1.45 -20.13 6.48
N ASP A 195 1.60 -19.18 5.56
CA ASP A 195 0.69 -18.03 5.34
C ASP A 195 0.64 -17.00 6.50
N LEU A 196 1.43 -17.16 7.57
CA LEU A 196 1.53 -16.16 8.65
C LEU A 196 2.35 -14.94 8.24
N LEU A 197 3.34 -15.14 7.38
CA LEU A 197 4.20 -14.09 6.83
C LEU A 197 4.03 -14.01 5.32
N CYS A 198 4.06 -12.78 4.79
CA CYS A 198 4.14 -12.50 3.37
C CYS A 198 5.36 -11.65 3.03
N SER A 199 5.63 -11.51 1.73
CA SER A 199 6.76 -10.74 1.18
C SER A 199 6.74 -9.26 1.58
N TYR A 200 5.58 -8.72 1.95
CA TYR A 200 5.42 -7.35 2.41
C TYR A 200 6.16 -7.08 3.72
N TYR A 201 6.10 -8.01 4.69
CA TYR A 201 6.85 -7.88 5.95
C TYR A 201 8.36 -7.84 5.69
N LEU A 202 8.85 -8.72 4.83
CA LEU A 202 10.27 -8.77 4.47
C LEU A 202 10.73 -7.46 3.83
N LYS A 203 9.95 -6.93 2.88
CA LYS A 203 10.23 -5.65 2.22
C LYS A 203 10.28 -4.51 3.24
N THR A 204 9.32 -4.50 4.15
CA THR A 204 9.23 -3.51 5.23
C THR A 204 10.45 -3.56 6.15
N ILE A 205 10.94 -4.76 6.49
CA ILE A 205 12.19 -4.90 7.24
C ILE A 205 13.38 -4.29 6.49
N ILE A 206 13.51 -4.55 5.20
CA ILE A 206 14.61 -3.96 4.42
C ILE A 206 14.51 -2.43 4.44
N PHE A 207 13.31 -1.83 4.30
CA PHE A 207 13.15 -0.38 4.41
C PHE A 207 13.63 0.16 5.76
N TRP A 208 13.20 -0.44 6.88
CA TRP A 208 13.64 -0.02 8.21
C TRP A 208 15.15 -0.11 8.39
N ILE A 209 15.76 -1.22 8.00
CA ILE A 209 17.20 -1.40 8.15
C ILE A 209 17.98 -0.45 7.24
N SER A 210 17.43 -0.12 6.06
CA SER A 210 18.01 0.84 5.12
C SER A 210 18.00 2.27 5.67
N GLU A 211 16.98 2.65 6.44
CA GLU A 211 16.96 3.94 7.14
C GLU A 211 17.92 3.96 8.35
N GLU A 212 18.13 2.83 9.02
CA GLU A 212 18.92 2.76 10.26
C GLU A 212 20.44 2.69 10.07
N ILE A 213 20.90 2.24 8.91
CA ILE A 213 22.34 2.04 8.66
C ILE A 213 22.85 2.94 7.56
N GLN A 214 24.13 3.28 7.63
CA GLN A 214 24.77 4.10 6.63
C GLN A 214 24.76 3.42 5.26
N PRO A 215 24.56 4.15 4.14
CA PRO A 215 24.56 3.59 2.80
C PRO A 215 25.82 2.75 2.49
N SER A 216 26.98 3.17 3.01
CA SER A 216 28.25 2.44 2.86
C SER A 216 28.25 1.05 3.49
N ALA A 217 27.39 0.79 4.48
CA ALA A 217 27.27 -0.53 5.10
C ALA A 217 26.73 -1.58 4.12
N TRP A 218 25.96 -1.16 3.11
CA TRP A 218 25.42 -2.02 2.06
C TRP A 218 26.44 -2.36 0.95
N ALA A 219 27.73 -2.37 1.26
CA ALA A 219 28.77 -2.85 0.35
C ALA A 219 28.63 -4.37 0.08
N PRO A 220 29.01 -4.87 -1.12
CA PRO A 220 28.89 -6.30 -1.45
C PRO A 220 29.57 -7.25 -0.46
N ALA A 221 30.72 -6.84 0.10
CA ALA A 221 31.44 -7.62 1.12
C ALA A 221 30.63 -7.83 2.41
N ASN A 222 29.63 -6.99 2.67
CA ASN A 222 28.78 -7.02 3.87
C ASN A 222 27.45 -7.72 3.64
N LEU A 223 27.26 -8.44 2.52
CA LEU A 223 25.98 -9.11 2.21
C LEU A 223 25.47 -9.99 3.37
N ILE A 224 26.33 -10.86 3.92
CA ILE A 224 25.95 -11.77 5.00
C ILE A 224 25.65 -11.00 6.31
N PRO A 225 26.50 -10.08 6.80
CA PRO A 225 26.15 -9.23 7.95
C PRO A 225 24.84 -8.45 7.78
N CYS A 226 24.61 -7.82 6.63
CA CYS A 226 23.39 -7.08 6.34
C CYS A 226 22.15 -7.99 6.34
N PHE A 227 22.25 -9.15 5.69
CA PHE A 227 21.20 -10.15 5.68
C PHE A 227 20.86 -10.60 7.11
N MET A 228 21.87 -10.94 7.93
CA MET A 228 21.66 -11.37 9.31
C MET A 228 21.01 -10.28 10.17
N ARG A 229 21.33 -9.00 9.93
CA ARG A 229 20.69 -7.88 10.62
C ARG A 229 19.19 -7.79 10.26
N CYS A 230 18.85 -7.94 8.99
CA CYS A 230 17.46 -7.98 8.54
C CYS A 230 16.71 -9.19 9.11
N PHE A 231 17.34 -10.36 9.10
CA PHE A 231 16.73 -11.58 9.62
C PHE A 231 16.49 -11.52 11.14
N ARG A 232 17.46 -10.98 11.91
CA ARG A 232 17.28 -10.73 13.36
C ARG A 232 16.15 -9.74 13.62
N ARG A 233 16.01 -8.69 12.81
CA ARG A 233 14.89 -7.76 12.92
C ARG A 233 13.56 -8.47 12.68
N LEU A 234 13.47 -9.33 11.68
CA LEU A 234 12.26 -10.13 11.44
C LEU A 234 11.91 -11.00 12.66
N ILE A 235 12.90 -11.70 13.23
CA ILE A 235 12.70 -12.51 14.45
C ILE A 235 12.19 -11.64 15.60
N TYR A 236 12.82 -10.48 15.82
CA TYR A 236 12.41 -9.55 16.87
C TYR A 236 10.95 -9.12 16.71
N CYS A 237 10.53 -8.73 15.50
CA CYS A 237 9.15 -8.32 15.22
C CYS A 237 8.13 -9.45 15.40
N VAL A 238 8.54 -10.72 15.23
CA VAL A 238 7.66 -11.87 15.46
C VAL A 238 7.54 -12.19 16.96
N GLN A 239 8.63 -12.04 17.72
CA GLN A 239 8.68 -12.37 19.14
C GLN A 239 8.02 -11.31 20.04
N TYR A 240 8.16 -10.03 19.67
CA TYR A 240 7.71 -8.89 20.46
C TYR A 240 6.72 -8.09 19.61
N GLN A 241 5.44 -8.52 19.65
CA GLN A 241 4.32 -7.83 19.00
C GLN A 241 4.01 -6.50 19.67
#